data_AF-A0A7W8SWV8-F1
#
_entry.id   AF-A0A7W8SWV8-F1
#
_cell.length_a   1.000
_cell.length_b   1.000
_cell.length_c   1.000
_cell.angle_alpha   90.00
_cell.angle_beta   90.00
_cell.angle_gamma   90.00
#
_symmetry.space_group_name_H-M   'P 1'
#
loop_
_entity.id
_entity.type
_entity.pdbx_description
1 polymer ?
#
loop_
_entity_poly.entity_id
_entity_poly.type
_entity_poly.pdbx_seq_one_letter_code
_entity_poly.pdbx_strand_id
1 'polypeptide(L)'
;MSKKLKVRDSVVIVALAISACSYGSAGACTVGEEAEIELPFNTTALTNANRLAITDAVIDAKKWPDVQIQTVIMAGAYTVERNLDQLKEDRARNVKVYLQQLGIRSENILIEKHTFTDEMVVKRPDGTLSYRQVFVEFKPICNGSCAWMCDDPRVTPRSKVINP
;
A
#
# COMPACT_ATOMS: atom_id res chain seq x y z
N MET A 1 -21.02 -4.23 75.29
CA MET A 1 -19.86 -3.43 75.72
C MET A 1 -18.93 -3.24 74.53
N SER A 2 -18.99 -2.07 73.89
CA SER A 2 -18.22 -1.71 72.70
C SER A 2 -16.71 -1.72 72.98
N LYS A 3 -15.91 -2.17 72.00
CA LYS A 3 -14.58 -1.61 71.74
C LYS A 3 -14.07 -1.97 70.32
N LYS A 4 -14.25 -0.98 69.45
CA LYS A 4 -13.40 -0.49 68.34
C LYS A 4 -12.93 -1.48 67.26
N LEU A 5 -13.57 -1.30 66.10
CA LEU A 5 -13.07 -1.52 64.75
C LEU A 5 -11.65 -0.94 64.60
N LYS A 6 -10.66 -1.78 64.29
CA LYS A 6 -9.33 -1.34 63.85
C LYS A 6 -9.24 -1.63 62.36
N VAL A 7 -9.66 -0.65 61.56
CA VAL A 7 -9.46 -0.64 60.11
C VAL A 7 -7.94 -0.67 59.89
N ARG A 8 -7.42 -1.80 59.39
CA ARG A 8 -6.06 -1.87 58.86
C ARG A 8 -6.08 -1.23 57.48
N ASP A 9 -5.85 0.08 57.47
CA ASP A 9 -5.33 0.81 56.33
C ASP A 9 -4.05 0.12 55.84
N SER A 10 -4.07 -0.53 54.67
CA SER A 10 -2.88 -0.84 53.86
C SER A 10 -3.15 -1.55 52.53
N VAL A 11 -4.38 -1.97 52.19
CA VAL A 11 -4.60 -2.81 50.97
C VAL A 11 -5.02 -2.00 49.72
N VAL A 12 -5.24 -0.69 49.81
CA VAL A 12 -5.87 0.06 48.69
C VAL A 12 -4.87 0.83 47.80
N ILE A 13 -3.56 0.86 48.09
CA ILE A 13 -2.60 1.68 47.31
C ILE A 13 -1.78 0.87 46.28
N VAL A 14 -1.89 -0.46 46.20
CA VAL A 14 -1.07 -1.29 45.28
C VAL A 14 -1.89 -1.94 44.15
N ALA A 15 -3.09 -1.44 43.85
CA ALA A 15 -3.87 -1.94 42.70
C ALA A 15 -3.93 -0.97 41.51
N LEU A 16 -3.51 0.29 41.67
CA LEU A 16 -3.61 1.32 40.63
C LEU A 16 -2.31 1.58 39.85
N ALA A 17 -1.18 1.00 40.27
CA ALA A 17 0.11 1.26 39.62
C ALA A 17 0.47 0.27 38.47
N ILE A 18 -0.26 -0.83 38.31
CA ILE A 18 0.09 -1.86 37.29
C ILE A 18 -0.66 -1.64 35.96
N SER A 19 -1.71 -0.82 35.93
CA SER A 19 -2.55 -0.65 34.73
C SER A 19 -2.03 0.38 33.72
N ALA A 20 -0.88 1.02 33.96
CA ALA A 20 -0.32 2.04 33.06
C ALA A 20 0.65 1.48 31.99
N CYS A 21 1.03 0.20 32.04
CA CYS A 21 2.04 -0.37 31.13
C CYS A 21 1.49 -1.14 29.93
N SER A 22 0.19 -1.10 29.65
CA SER A 22 -0.43 -1.90 28.57
C SER A 22 -1.28 -1.07 27.60
N TYR A 23 -0.91 0.18 27.38
CA TYR A 23 -1.38 0.95 26.23
C TYR A 23 -0.23 1.15 25.25
N GLY A 24 0.43 0.04 24.87
CA GLY A 24 1.07 0.02 23.56
C GLY A 24 -0.07 0.08 22.56
N SER A 25 -0.32 1.25 21.96
CA SER A 25 -1.16 1.31 20.77
C SER A 25 -0.58 0.31 19.79
N ALA A 26 -1.33 -0.75 19.48
CA ALA A 26 -1.00 -1.63 18.37
C ALA A 26 -1.19 -0.80 17.10
N GLY A 27 -0.20 0.03 16.79
CA GLY A 27 -0.15 0.81 15.58
C GLY A 27 0.07 -0.15 14.44
N ALA A 28 -0.99 -0.48 13.70
CA ALA A 28 -0.85 -1.18 12.45
C ALA A 28 -0.13 -0.23 11.47
N CYS A 29 1.17 -0.42 11.29
CA CYS A 29 1.90 0.25 10.22
C CYS A 29 1.73 -0.56 8.93
N THR A 30 1.53 0.12 7.80
CA THR A 30 1.55 -0.52 6.49
C THR A 30 2.84 -0.12 5.79
N VAL A 31 3.62 -1.11 5.37
CA VAL A 31 4.82 -0.90 4.54
C VAL A 31 4.48 -1.29 3.11
N GLY A 32 4.60 -0.34 2.21
CA GLY A 32 4.34 -0.52 0.80
C GLY A 32 4.48 0.79 0.06
N GLU A 33 4.76 0.71 -1.23
CA GLU A 33 4.74 1.87 -2.12
C GLU A 33 3.73 1.64 -3.24
N GLU A 34 3.21 2.72 -3.79
CA GLU A 34 2.28 2.68 -4.92
C GLU A 34 2.66 3.74 -5.96
N ALA A 35 2.53 3.38 -7.22
CA ALA A 35 2.60 4.30 -8.34
C ALA A 35 1.29 4.27 -9.14
N GLU A 36 0.79 5.46 -9.39
CA GLU A 36 -0.56 5.76 -9.81
C GLU A 36 -0.48 6.29 -11.25
N ILE A 37 -0.89 5.51 -12.25
CA ILE A 37 -0.58 5.81 -13.65
C ILE A 37 -1.84 6.13 -14.44
N GLU A 38 -1.92 7.38 -14.87
CA GLU A 38 -2.93 7.85 -15.81
C GLU A 38 -2.45 7.68 -17.25
N LEU A 39 -3.30 7.08 -18.07
CA LEU A 39 -3.09 6.88 -19.50
C LEU A 39 -4.31 7.37 -20.27
N PRO A 40 -4.14 8.10 -21.39
CA PRO A 40 -5.24 8.40 -22.29
C PRO A 40 -5.91 7.13 -22.82
N PHE A 41 -7.17 7.26 -23.24
CA PHE A 41 -7.96 6.13 -23.74
C PHE A 41 -7.29 5.46 -24.93
N ASN A 42 -7.34 4.13 -24.94
CA ASN A 42 -6.75 3.25 -25.97
C ASN A 42 -5.22 3.38 -26.11
N THR A 43 -4.54 3.99 -25.14
CA THR A 43 -3.07 4.10 -25.16
C THR A 43 -2.41 3.16 -24.17
N THR A 44 -1.15 2.80 -24.48
CA THR A 44 -0.34 1.88 -23.68
C THR A 44 1.01 2.48 -23.27
N ALA A 45 1.39 3.61 -23.87
CA ALA A 45 2.73 4.18 -23.71
C ALA A 45 2.87 4.94 -22.39
N LEU A 46 3.96 4.67 -21.66
CA LEU A 46 4.32 5.42 -20.47
C LEU A 46 4.94 6.77 -20.85
N THR A 47 4.34 7.85 -20.35
CA THR A 47 4.92 9.20 -20.42
C THR A 47 6.16 9.30 -19.51
N ASN A 48 6.95 10.36 -19.64
CA ASN A 48 8.07 10.61 -18.73
C ASN A 48 7.60 10.83 -17.29
N ALA A 49 6.47 11.52 -17.09
CA ALA A 49 5.88 11.68 -15.76
C ALA A 49 5.52 10.33 -15.13
N ASN A 50 4.91 9.42 -15.91
CA ASN A 50 4.57 8.08 -15.45
C ASN A 50 5.83 7.27 -15.07
N ARG A 51 6.89 7.38 -15.88
CA ARG A 51 8.18 6.73 -15.61
C ARG A 51 8.83 7.24 -14.32
N LEU A 52 8.79 8.55 -14.09
CA LEU A 52 9.29 9.16 -12.86
C LEU A 52 8.51 8.68 -11.64
N ALA A 53 7.17 8.70 -11.69
CA ALA A 53 6.34 8.22 -10.60
C ALA A 53 6.64 6.75 -10.21
N ILE A 54 6.81 5.87 -11.21
CA ILE A 54 7.22 4.48 -10.96
C ILE A 54 8.64 4.41 -10.38
N THR A 55 9.57 5.23 -10.89
CA THR A 55 10.96 5.24 -10.43
C THR A 55 11.07 5.68 -8.97
N ASP A 56 10.34 6.73 -8.58
CA ASP A 56 10.34 7.24 -7.21
C ASP A 56 9.83 6.16 -6.24
N ALA A 57 8.72 5.50 -6.57
CA ALA A 57 8.19 4.38 -5.78
C ALA A 57 9.18 3.20 -5.70
N VAL A 58 9.90 2.87 -6.77
CA VAL A 58 10.95 1.84 -6.75
C VAL A 58 12.14 2.26 -5.87
N ILE A 59 12.56 3.52 -5.92
CA ILE A 59 13.65 4.04 -5.08
C ILE A 59 13.27 3.91 -3.61
N ASP A 60 12.04 4.28 -3.24
CA ASP A 60 11.56 4.17 -1.87
C ASP A 60 11.44 2.70 -1.43
N ALA A 61 10.89 1.83 -2.28
CA ALA A 61 10.82 0.40 -1.99
C ALA A 61 12.21 -0.25 -1.83
N LYS A 62 13.23 0.23 -2.55
CA LYS A 62 14.62 -0.27 -2.43
C LYS A 62 15.33 0.16 -1.15
N LYS A 63 14.79 1.11 -0.39
CA LYS A 63 15.32 1.46 0.94
C LYS A 63 15.00 0.39 1.98
N TRP A 64 14.02 -0.47 1.71
CA TRP A 64 13.60 -1.52 2.61
C TRP A 64 14.74 -2.53 2.86
N PRO A 65 15.16 -2.70 4.10
CA PRO A 65 16.27 -3.60 4.41
C PRO A 65 15.85 -5.06 4.39
N ASP A 66 16.80 -5.94 4.07
CA ASP A 66 16.71 -7.39 4.31
C ASP A 66 15.46 -8.10 3.75
N VAL A 67 14.79 -7.51 2.76
CA VAL A 67 13.60 -8.05 2.10
C VAL A 67 13.73 -7.95 0.57
N GLN A 68 13.07 -8.87 -0.12
CA GLN A 68 12.83 -8.73 -1.56
C GLN A 68 11.56 -7.93 -1.80
N ILE A 69 11.50 -7.24 -2.94
CA ILE A 69 10.31 -6.50 -3.37
C ILE A 69 9.45 -7.41 -4.25
N GLN A 70 8.18 -7.59 -3.87
CA GLN A 70 7.12 -8.07 -4.76
C GLN A 70 6.41 -6.87 -5.36
N THR A 71 6.10 -6.95 -6.66
CA THR A 71 5.37 -5.91 -7.37
C THR A 71 4.10 -6.48 -7.96
N VAL A 72 2.98 -5.79 -7.81
CA VAL A 72 1.71 -6.12 -8.47
C VAL A 72 1.37 -5.02 -9.45
N ILE A 73 1.26 -5.36 -10.73
CA ILE A 73 0.80 -4.46 -11.78
C ILE A 73 -0.69 -4.73 -11.97
N MET A 74 -1.53 -3.81 -11.55
CA MET A 74 -2.97 -3.83 -11.86
C MET A 74 -3.20 -2.99 -13.12
N ALA A 75 -3.38 -3.65 -14.26
CA ALA A 75 -3.62 -3.01 -15.54
C ALA A 75 -5.11 -3.06 -15.93
N GLY A 76 -5.71 -1.89 -16.05
CA GLY A 76 -7.12 -1.72 -16.33
C GLY A 76 -7.43 -1.23 -17.74
N ALA A 77 -8.66 -1.49 -18.18
CA ALA A 77 -9.29 -0.86 -19.33
C ALA A 77 -10.76 -0.56 -19.02
N TYR A 78 -11.26 0.59 -19.43
CA TYR A 78 -12.65 0.95 -19.27
C TYR A 78 -13.51 0.37 -20.39
N THR A 79 -14.75 -0.01 -20.10
CA THR A 79 -15.62 -0.78 -21.01
C THR A 79 -15.81 -0.17 -22.40
N VAL A 80 -15.66 1.15 -22.56
CA VAL A 80 -15.80 1.84 -23.86
C VAL A 80 -14.49 1.91 -24.66
N GLU A 81 -13.37 1.46 -24.08
CA GLU A 81 -12.09 1.33 -24.79
C GLU A 81 -12.15 0.14 -25.76
N ARG A 82 -11.26 0.15 -26.76
CA ARG A 82 -11.21 -0.86 -27.81
C ARG A 82 -10.26 -1.99 -27.42
N ASN A 83 -10.60 -3.21 -27.84
CA ASN A 83 -9.77 -4.41 -27.66
C ASN A 83 -9.32 -4.61 -26.20
N LEU A 84 -10.28 -4.55 -25.26
CA LEU A 84 -10.04 -4.46 -23.82
C LEU A 84 -8.96 -5.43 -23.30
N ASP A 85 -9.04 -6.70 -23.66
CA ASP A 85 -8.10 -7.71 -23.16
C ASP A 85 -6.67 -7.50 -23.66
N GLN A 86 -6.52 -7.17 -24.94
CA GLN A 86 -5.23 -6.82 -25.52
C GLN A 86 -4.68 -5.52 -24.92
N LEU A 87 -5.54 -4.54 -24.71
CA LEU A 87 -5.14 -3.25 -24.13
C LEU A 87 -4.60 -3.40 -22.70
N LYS A 88 -5.27 -4.19 -21.86
CA LYS A 88 -4.80 -4.52 -20.49
C LYS A 88 -3.47 -5.26 -20.52
N GLU A 89 -3.33 -6.23 -21.43
CA GLU A 89 -2.09 -6.99 -21.61
C GLU A 89 -0.92 -6.09 -22.02
N ASP A 90 -1.13 -5.18 -22.99
CA ASP A 90 -0.08 -4.31 -23.48
C ASP A 90 0.32 -3.23 -22.46
N ARG A 91 -0.66 -2.68 -21.72
CA ARG A 91 -0.40 -1.79 -20.58
C ARG A 91 0.46 -2.49 -19.52
N ALA A 92 0.07 -3.71 -19.12
CA ALA A 92 0.82 -4.49 -18.15
C ALA A 92 2.24 -4.82 -18.65
N ARG A 93 2.38 -5.23 -19.91
CA ARG A 93 3.67 -5.55 -20.55
C ARG A 93 4.61 -4.35 -20.54
N ASN A 94 4.13 -3.17 -20.91
CA ASN A 94 4.95 -1.97 -20.96
C ASN A 94 5.48 -1.58 -19.57
N VAL A 95 4.64 -1.67 -18.54
CA VAL A 95 5.05 -1.43 -17.15
C VAL A 95 6.02 -2.50 -16.67
N LYS A 96 5.75 -3.78 -16.94
CA LYS A 96 6.64 -4.89 -16.57
C LYS A 96 8.04 -4.71 -17.16
N VAL A 97 8.15 -4.40 -18.46
CA VAL A 97 9.44 -4.15 -19.12
C VAL A 97 10.19 -3.01 -18.43
N TYR A 98 9.48 -1.93 -18.09
CA TYR A 98 10.11 -0.80 -17.42
C TYR A 98 10.57 -1.14 -15.99
N LEU A 99 9.78 -1.87 -15.21
CA LEU A 99 10.17 -2.34 -13.88
C LEU A 99 11.39 -3.26 -13.92
N GLN A 100 11.50 -4.13 -14.94
CA GLN A 100 12.68 -4.96 -15.16
C GLN A 100 13.93 -4.12 -15.44
N GLN A 101 13.80 -3.04 -16.22
CA GLN A 101 14.90 -2.08 -16.45
C GLN A 101 15.34 -1.38 -15.16
N LEU A 102 14.39 -1.14 -14.23
CA LEU A 102 14.69 -0.61 -12.91
C LEU A 102 15.24 -1.67 -11.93
N GLY A 103 15.43 -2.92 -12.38
CA GLY A 103 16.04 -3.99 -11.61
C GLY A 103 15.08 -4.81 -10.75
N ILE A 104 13.75 -4.72 -10.97
CA ILE A 104 12.79 -5.63 -10.36
C ILE A 104 12.83 -6.96 -11.12
N ARG A 105 13.03 -8.05 -10.37
CA ARG A 105 13.07 -9.42 -10.91
C ARG A 105 11.71 -9.84 -11.47
N SER A 106 11.68 -10.43 -12.66
CA SER A 106 10.41 -10.78 -13.34
C SER A 106 9.54 -11.74 -12.54
N GLU A 107 10.16 -12.64 -11.79
CA GLU A 107 9.54 -13.65 -10.93
C GLU A 107 8.84 -13.02 -9.72
N ASN A 108 9.19 -11.78 -9.37
CA ASN A 108 8.55 -11.03 -8.29
C ASN A 108 7.46 -10.08 -8.81
N ILE A 109 7.17 -10.09 -10.12
CA ILE A 109 6.15 -9.22 -10.74
C ILE A 109 4.89 -10.05 -11.01
N LEU A 110 3.81 -9.71 -10.33
CA LEU A 110 2.46 -10.23 -10.57
C LEU A 110 1.68 -9.25 -11.46
N ILE A 111 0.80 -9.78 -12.31
CA ILE A 111 -0.05 -8.98 -13.18
C ILE A 111 -1.50 -9.31 -12.89
N GLU A 112 -2.26 -8.29 -12.56
CA GLU A 112 -3.71 -8.33 -12.42
C GLU A 112 -4.33 -7.45 -13.50
N LYS A 113 -5.45 -7.89 -14.07
CA LYS A 113 -6.12 -7.19 -15.17
C LYS A 113 -7.56 -6.92 -14.82
N HIS A 114 -8.00 -5.68 -14.98
CA HIS A 114 -9.35 -5.26 -14.60
C HIS A 114 -10.08 -4.58 -15.74
N THR A 115 -11.37 -4.88 -15.89
CA THR A 115 -12.25 -4.11 -16.76
C THR A 115 -13.07 -3.18 -15.87
N PHE A 116 -12.93 -1.86 -16.05
CA PHE A 116 -13.67 -0.87 -15.27
C PHE A 116 -15.02 -0.55 -15.93
N THR A 117 -16.07 -0.46 -15.13
CA THR A 117 -17.43 -0.08 -15.56
C THR A 117 -17.77 1.35 -15.11
N ASP A 118 -18.92 1.87 -15.56
CA ASP A 118 -19.42 3.20 -15.18
C ASP A 118 -19.59 3.37 -13.66
N GLU A 119 -19.88 2.28 -12.95
CA GLU A 119 -20.05 2.26 -11.49
C GLU A 119 -18.71 2.38 -10.75
N MET A 120 -17.60 2.12 -11.43
CA MET A 120 -16.25 2.08 -10.86
C MET A 120 -15.41 3.32 -11.18
N VAL A 121 -15.95 4.28 -11.95
CA VAL A 121 -15.22 5.46 -12.42
C VAL A 121 -15.92 6.74 -12.00
N VAL A 122 -15.15 7.77 -11.65
CA VAL A 122 -15.72 9.07 -11.32
C VAL A 122 -15.82 9.92 -12.59
N LYS A 123 -17.03 10.30 -12.98
CA LYS A 123 -17.25 11.25 -14.08
C LYS A 123 -17.05 12.68 -13.55
N ARG A 124 -16.08 13.40 -14.11
CA ARG A 124 -15.83 14.81 -13.78
C ARG A 124 -16.85 15.70 -14.51
N PRO A 125 -17.11 16.93 -14.00
CA PRO A 125 -18.06 17.86 -14.63
C PRO A 125 -17.72 18.24 -16.08
N ASP A 126 -16.45 18.14 -16.47
CA ASP A 126 -15.97 18.39 -17.84
C ASP A 126 -16.18 17.20 -18.81
N GLY A 127 -16.82 16.12 -18.33
CA GLY A 127 -17.06 14.91 -19.11
C GLY A 127 -15.87 13.95 -19.15
N THR A 128 -14.75 14.29 -18.52
CA THR A 128 -13.61 13.37 -18.39
C THR A 128 -13.87 12.32 -17.31
N LEU A 129 -13.23 11.17 -17.46
CA LEU A 129 -13.30 10.10 -16.47
C LEU A 129 -12.03 10.12 -15.61
N SER A 130 -12.24 10.20 -14.31
CA SER A 130 -11.19 10.07 -13.31
C SER A 130 -11.11 8.61 -12.88
N TYR A 131 -10.26 7.85 -13.56
CA TYR A 131 -9.82 6.54 -13.09
C TYR A 131 -8.41 6.30 -13.58
N ARG A 132 -7.65 5.55 -12.80
CA ARG A 132 -6.26 5.22 -13.14
C ARG A 132 -6.22 3.90 -13.87
N GLN A 133 -5.63 3.94 -15.05
CA GLN A 133 -5.58 2.81 -15.97
C GLN A 133 -4.55 1.80 -15.51
N VAL A 134 -3.50 2.21 -14.81
CA VAL A 134 -2.55 1.27 -14.20
C VAL A 134 -2.19 1.70 -12.78
N PHE A 135 -2.15 0.73 -11.88
CA PHE A 135 -1.60 0.87 -10.55
C PHE A 135 -0.44 -0.10 -10.40
N VAL A 136 0.63 0.33 -9.74
CA VAL A 136 1.78 -0.52 -9.44
C VAL A 136 1.99 -0.50 -7.94
N GLU A 137 1.71 -1.61 -7.28
CA GLU A 137 1.96 -1.77 -5.85
C GLU A 137 3.29 -2.48 -5.63
N PHE A 138 4.06 -2.01 -4.64
CA PHE A 138 5.27 -2.63 -4.15
C PHE A 138 5.04 -3.06 -2.71
N LYS A 139 5.38 -4.33 -2.42
CA LYS A 139 5.25 -4.90 -1.08
C LYS A 139 6.53 -5.66 -0.72
N PRO A 140 6.96 -5.63 0.54
CA PRO A 140 8.05 -6.46 1.00
C PRO A 140 7.62 -7.93 1.05
N ILE A 141 8.47 -8.83 0.55
CA ILE A 141 8.32 -10.28 0.73
C ILE A 141 8.94 -10.62 2.09
N CYS A 142 8.09 -10.92 3.08
CA CYS A 142 8.52 -11.25 4.43
C CYS A 142 8.35 -12.74 4.72
N ASN A 143 9.37 -13.34 5.34
CA ASN A 143 9.28 -14.70 5.88
C ASN A 143 8.56 -14.64 7.23
N GLY A 144 7.23 -14.63 7.19
CA GLY A 144 6.38 -14.42 8.36
C GLY A 144 5.88 -12.97 8.40
N SER A 145 6.32 -12.19 9.39
CA SER A 145 5.82 -10.83 9.61
C SER A 145 6.79 -9.74 9.12
N CYS A 146 6.24 -8.67 8.55
CA CYS A 146 6.97 -7.44 8.24
C CYS A 146 6.95 -6.42 9.40
N ALA A 147 6.39 -6.76 10.56
CA ALA A 147 6.16 -5.80 11.65
C ALA A 147 7.44 -5.09 12.15
N TRP A 148 8.58 -5.79 12.08
CA TRP A 148 9.87 -5.22 12.47
C TRP A 148 10.29 -4.02 11.59
N MET A 149 9.76 -3.93 10.36
CA MET A 149 10.05 -2.81 9.45
C MET A 149 9.37 -1.52 9.90
N CYS A 150 8.35 -1.58 10.75
CA CYS A 150 7.63 -0.40 11.23
C CYS A 150 8.53 0.56 12.04
N ASP A 151 9.55 0.01 12.70
CA ASP A 151 10.46 0.76 13.57
C ASP A 151 11.84 0.99 12.91
N ASP A 152 12.06 0.52 11.67
CA ASP A 152 13.34 0.71 10.98
C ASP A 152 13.44 2.14 10.42
N PRO A 153 14.48 2.92 10.77
CA PRO A 153 14.59 4.32 10.37
C PRO A 153 14.76 4.54 8.85
N ARG A 154 15.05 3.47 8.08
CA ARG A 154 15.13 3.53 6.61
C ARG A 154 13.77 3.33 5.95
N VAL A 155 12.79 2.83 6.68
CA VAL A 155 11.44 2.55 6.20
C VAL A 155 10.55 3.74 6.56
N THR A 156 9.73 4.18 5.61
CA THR A 156 8.67 5.16 5.87
C THR A 156 7.33 4.43 5.82
N PRO A 157 6.74 4.05 6.96
CA PRO A 157 5.44 3.40 6.96
C PRO A 157 4.37 4.34 6.40
N ARG A 158 3.59 3.84 5.44
CA ARG A 158 2.39 4.49 4.92
C ARG A 158 1.22 4.11 5.84
N SER A 159 1.13 4.68 7.04
CA SER A 159 -0.08 4.47 7.85
C SER A 159 -1.25 5.20 7.18
N LYS A 160 -2.15 4.46 6.53
CA LYS A 160 -3.52 4.95 6.38
C LYS A 160 -4.12 4.84 7.78
N VAL A 161 -4.18 5.96 8.51
CA VAL A 161 -5.15 6.08 9.59
C VAL A 161 -6.51 5.90 8.92
N ILE A 162 -7.05 4.69 8.97
CA ILE A 162 -8.47 4.49 8.69
C ILE A 162 -9.16 5.11 9.90
N ASN A 163 -9.53 6.39 9.80
CA ASN A 163 -10.45 6.97 10.76
C ASN A 163 -11.78 6.23 10.60
N PRO A 164 -12.28 5.52 11.63
CA PRO A 164 -13.58 4.86 11.60
C PRO A 164 -14.74 5.88 11.48
#